data_AF-A0A323UP95-F1
#
_entry.id   AF-A0A323UP95-F1
#
_cell.length_a   1.000
_cell.length_b   1.000
_cell.length_c   1.000
_cell.angle_alpha   90.00
_cell.angle_beta   90.00
_cell.angle_gamma   90.00
#
_symmetry.space_group_name_H-M   'P 1'
#
loop_
_entity.id
_entity.type
_entity.pdbx_description
1 polymer ?
#
loop_
_entity_poly.entity_id
_entity_poly.type
_entity_poly.pdbx_seq_one_letter_code
_entity_poly.pdbx_strand_id
1 'polypeptide(L)'
;KLSDSGAKARFYHAVSEAHLSRIIKVDLAEELFSYHIDDKAKRLAEMMDGKLLLVTNAEGLSAQNVIQRYKSLADIERGFKVLKSEIEIGPVYHRLPERIRAHA
;
A
#
# COMPACT_ATOMS: atom_id res chain seq x y z
N LYS A 1 33.83 -14.46 -13.82
CA LYS A 1 33.31 -13.48 -14.82
C LYS A 1 31.85 -13.23 -14.48
N LEU A 2 31.49 -12.03 -14.06
CA LEU A 2 30.10 -11.64 -13.86
C LEU A 2 29.43 -11.68 -15.23
N SER A 3 28.49 -12.61 -15.46
CA SER A 3 27.66 -12.50 -16.66
C SER A 3 26.65 -11.38 -16.44
N ASP A 4 26.36 -10.63 -17.50
CA ASP A 4 25.37 -9.56 -17.48
C ASP A 4 24.00 -10.07 -17.02
N SER A 5 23.69 -11.36 -17.22
CA SER A 5 22.49 -12.02 -16.69
C SER A 5 22.40 -11.96 -15.16
N GLY A 6 23.50 -12.18 -14.44
CA GLY A 6 23.52 -12.08 -12.98
C GLY A 6 23.38 -10.65 -12.48
N ALA A 7 23.92 -9.67 -13.22
CA ALA A 7 23.74 -8.25 -12.91
C ALA A 7 22.28 -7.81 -13.10
N LYS A 8 21.65 -8.20 -14.22
CA LYS A 8 20.22 -7.93 -14.50
C LYS A 8 19.31 -8.50 -13.42
N ALA A 9 19.50 -9.77 -13.05
CA ALA A 9 18.69 -10.43 -12.04
C ALA A 9 18.78 -9.72 -10.69
N ARG A 10 20.00 -9.42 -10.21
CA ARG A 10 20.19 -8.72 -8.93
C ARG A 10 19.58 -7.32 -8.93
N PHE A 11 19.76 -6.58 -10.02
CA PHE A 11 19.19 -5.24 -10.13
C PHE A 11 17.65 -5.28 -10.20
N TYR A 12 17.09 -6.22 -10.96
CA TYR A 12 15.65 -6.46 -10.99
C TYR A 12 15.09 -6.77 -9.60
N HIS A 13 15.74 -7.66 -8.84
CA HIS A 13 15.34 -7.96 -7.46
C HIS A 13 15.42 -6.74 -6.56
N ALA A 14 16.51 -5.97 -6.61
CA ALA A 14 16.66 -4.75 -5.81
C ALA A 14 15.58 -3.71 -6.14
N VAL A 15 15.25 -3.51 -7.43
CA VAL A 15 14.18 -2.62 -7.88
C VAL A 15 12.82 -3.10 -7.38
N SER A 16 12.59 -4.41 -7.39
CA SER A 16 11.34 -5.01 -6.91
C SER A 16 11.18 -4.92 -5.40
N GLU A 17 12.25 -5.19 -4.64
CA GLU A 17 12.27 -5.06 -3.18
C GLU A 17 12.07 -3.62 -2.73
N ALA A 18 12.58 -2.65 -3.52
CA ALA A 18 12.34 -1.23 -3.29
C ALA A 18 10.94 -0.75 -3.74
N HIS A 19 10.09 -1.63 -4.28
CA HIS A 19 8.79 -1.29 -4.87
C HIS A 19 8.87 -0.27 -6.02
N LEU A 20 10.01 -0.20 -6.72
CA LEU A 20 10.25 0.75 -7.81
C LEU A 20 9.99 0.15 -9.20
N SER A 21 9.55 -1.11 -9.32
CA SER A 21 9.33 -1.79 -10.61
C SER A 21 8.34 -1.10 -11.55
N ARG A 22 7.52 -0.19 -11.04
CA ARG A 22 6.62 0.63 -11.87
C ARG A 22 7.36 1.78 -12.55
N ILE A 23 8.45 2.26 -11.97
CA ILE A 23 9.25 3.42 -12.40
C ILE A 23 10.53 2.99 -13.10
N ILE A 24 11.27 2.03 -12.53
CA ILE A 24 12.53 1.53 -13.11
C ILE A 24 12.24 0.21 -13.82
N LYS A 25 12.57 0.15 -15.10
CA LYS A 25 12.36 -1.01 -15.97
C LYS A 25 13.70 -1.61 -16.33
N VAL A 26 13.94 -2.85 -15.92
CA VAL A 26 15.16 -3.58 -16.24
C VAL A 26 14.94 -4.36 -17.53
N ASP A 27 15.82 -4.16 -18.51
CA ASP A 27 15.71 -4.79 -19.82
C ASP A 27 16.33 -6.20 -19.75
N LEU A 28 15.48 -7.19 -19.48
CA LEU A 28 15.91 -8.58 -19.27
C LEU A 28 16.29 -9.30 -20.57
N ALA A 29 15.81 -8.82 -21.72
CA ALA A 29 15.99 -9.45 -23.03
C ALA A 29 17.27 -9.01 -23.76
N GLU A 30 17.81 -7.84 -23.42
CA GLU A 30 19.02 -7.31 -24.05
C GLU A 30 20.24 -8.20 -23.72
N GLU A 31 21.30 -8.18 -24.52
CA GLU A 31 22.53 -8.91 -24.17
C GLU A 31 23.32 -8.19 -23.08
N LEU A 32 23.40 -6.87 -23.17
CA LEU A 32 24.08 -6.03 -22.18
C LEU A 32 23.13 -5.58 -21.07
N PHE A 33 23.66 -5.36 -19.88
CA PHE A 33 22.88 -4.76 -18.80
C PHE A 33 22.39 -3.36 -19.19
N SER A 34 21.07 -3.19 -19.24
CA SER A 34 20.39 -1.92 -19.52
C SER A 34 19.11 -1.81 -18.70
N TYR A 35 18.71 -0.56 -18.46
CA TYR A 35 17.46 -0.22 -17.79
C TYR A 35 17.00 1.15 -18.28
N HIS A 36 15.71 1.41 -18.13
CA HIS A 36 15.12 2.72 -18.41
C HIS A 36 14.17 3.15 -17.29
N ILE A 37 13.94 4.46 -17.22
CA ILE A 37 13.00 5.07 -16.28
C ILE A 37 11.73 5.42 -17.03
N ASP A 38 10.59 4.96 -16.54
CA ASP A 38 9.28 5.41 -16.99
C ASP A 38 8.98 6.79 -16.35
N ASP A 39 9.27 7.86 -17.08
CA ASP A 39 9.07 9.24 -16.64
C ASP A 39 7.60 9.55 -16.30
N LYS A 40 6.65 8.89 -16.96
CA LYS A 40 5.23 9.06 -16.68
C LYS A 40 4.88 8.44 -15.32
N ALA A 41 5.38 7.24 -15.05
CA ALA A 41 5.21 6.59 -13.75
C ALA A 41 5.92 7.36 -12.63
N LYS A 42 7.13 7.85 -12.89
CA LYS A 42 7.89 8.70 -11.95
C LYS A 42 7.10 9.96 -11.60
N ARG A 43 6.62 10.70 -12.60
CA ARG A 43 5.85 11.93 -12.39
C ARG A 43 4.54 11.68 -11.65
N LEU A 44 3.86 10.56 -11.92
CA LEU A 44 2.66 10.19 -11.18
C LEU A 44 2.97 9.92 -9.70
N ALA A 45 4.05 9.18 -9.40
CA ALA A 45 4.48 8.93 -8.04
C ALA A 45 4.83 10.24 -7.30
N GLU A 46 5.60 11.13 -7.95
CA GLU A 46 5.92 12.47 -7.41
C GLU A 46 4.68 13.32 -7.17
N MET A 47 3.68 13.24 -8.05
CA MET A 47 2.41 13.94 -7.87
C MET A 47 1.59 13.40 -6.68
N MET A 48 1.77 12.15 -6.30
CA MET A 48 1.05 11.50 -5.21
C MET A 48 1.79 11.55 -3.87
N ASP A 49 3.07 11.86 -3.89
CA ASP A 49 3.89 11.91 -2.68
C ASP A 49 3.34 12.91 -1.65
N GLY A 50 3.26 12.47 -0.39
CA GLY A 50 2.68 13.23 0.72
C GLY A 50 1.17 13.49 0.65
N LYS A 51 0.42 12.90 -0.29
CA LYS A 51 -1.03 13.11 -0.42
C LYS A 51 -1.85 11.93 0.08
N LEU A 52 -2.95 12.24 0.77
CA LEU A 52 -3.99 11.26 1.08
C LEU A 52 -4.90 11.08 -0.13
N LEU A 53 -4.81 9.94 -0.80
CA LEU A 53 -5.75 9.56 -1.86
C LEU A 53 -6.81 8.60 -1.28
N LEU A 54 -8.08 8.97 -1.42
CA LEU A 54 -9.20 8.11 -1.06
C LEU A 54 -9.82 7.53 -2.33
N VAL A 55 -9.84 6.20 -2.42
CA VAL A 55 -10.53 5.46 -3.48
C VAL A 55 -11.77 4.83 -2.86
N THR A 56 -12.94 5.07 -3.45
CA THR A 56 -14.20 4.54 -2.94
C THR A 56 -15.09 4.09 -4.09
N ASN A 57 -15.86 3.02 -3.85
CA ASN A 57 -16.94 2.57 -4.72
C ASN A 57 -18.30 3.17 -4.30
N ALA A 58 -18.32 4.09 -3.32
CA ALA A 58 -19.55 4.72 -2.87
C ALA A 58 -20.05 5.72 -3.93
N GLU A 59 -21.23 5.45 -4.45
CA GLU A 59 -21.90 6.30 -5.44
C GLU A 59 -22.68 7.44 -4.77
N GLY A 60 -22.88 8.54 -5.49
CA GLY A 60 -23.70 9.67 -5.05
C GLY A 60 -23.12 10.51 -3.89
N LEU A 61 -21.92 10.20 -3.39
CA LEU A 61 -21.24 11.01 -2.38
C LEU A 61 -20.38 12.09 -3.04
N SER A 62 -20.45 13.31 -2.51
CA SER A 62 -19.47 14.35 -2.82
C SER A 62 -18.10 13.99 -2.24
N ALA A 63 -17.02 14.48 -2.85
CA ALA A 63 -15.66 14.25 -2.37
C ALA A 63 -15.47 14.69 -0.89
N GLN A 64 -16.09 15.81 -0.51
CA GLN A 64 -16.07 16.30 0.88
C GLN A 64 -16.72 15.29 1.85
N ASN A 65 -17.86 14.70 1.46
CA ASN A 65 -18.55 13.71 2.29
C ASN A 65 -17.75 12.40 2.40
N VAL A 66 -17.05 11.98 1.34
CA VAL A 66 -16.14 10.83 1.37
C VAL A 66 -15.01 11.06 2.38
N ILE A 67 -14.36 12.22 2.32
CA ILE A 67 -13.28 12.59 3.25
C ILE A 67 -13.79 12.63 4.69
N GLN A 68 -14.95 13.25 4.91
CA GLN A 68 -15.53 13.37 6.24
C GLN A 68 -15.82 11.99 6.84
N ARG A 69 -16.47 11.10 6.09
CA ARG A 69 -16.75 9.73 6.53
C ARG A 69 -15.49 8.94 6.81
N TYR A 70 -14.48 9.05 5.94
CA TYR A 70 -13.18 8.40 6.14
C TYR A 70 -12.53 8.87 7.45
N LYS A 71 -12.52 10.18 7.73
CA LYS A 71 -11.96 10.73 8.98
C LYS A 71 -12.73 10.25 10.22
N SER A 72 -14.05 10.12 10.13
CA SER A 72 -14.88 9.65 11.23
C SER A 72 -14.67 8.16 11.59
N LEU A 73 -14.07 7.34 10.72
CA LEU A 73 -13.67 5.97 11.09
C LEU A 73 -12.66 5.96 12.25
N ALA A 74 -11.74 6.92 12.28
CA ALA A 74 -10.78 7.05 13.39
C ALA A 74 -11.47 7.41 14.73
N ASP A 75 -12.60 8.12 14.67
CA ASP A 75 -13.40 8.41 15.86
C ASP A 75 -14.13 7.16 16.38
N ILE A 76 -14.57 6.28 15.47
CA ILE A 76 -15.16 4.98 15.82
C ILE A 76 -14.12 4.08 16.51
N GLU A 77 -12.90 4.00 15.98
CA GLU A 77 -11.80 3.25 16.60
C GLU A 77 -11.45 3.78 17.99
N ARG A 78 -11.44 5.11 18.16
CA ARG A 78 -11.23 5.73 19.48
C ARG A 78 -12.37 5.37 20.44
N GLY A 79 -13.63 5.39 20.00
CA GLY A 79 -14.78 4.96 20.79
C GLY A 79 -14.66 3.50 21.24
N PHE A 80 -14.27 2.60 20.35
CA PHE A 80 -14.02 1.19 20.71
C PHE A 80 -12.84 1.02 21.69
N LYS A 81 -11.81 1.87 21.61
CA LYS A 81 -10.70 1.85 22.56
C LYS A 81 -11.15 2.23 23.97
N VAL A 82 -11.95 3.30 24.10
CA VAL A 82 -12.49 3.78 25.40
C VAL A 82 -13.44 2.74 26.00
N LEU A 83 -14.35 2.18 25.20
CA LEU A 83 -15.28 1.13 25.66
C LEU A 83 -14.55 -0.11 26.20
N LYS A 84 -13.39 -0.46 25.65
CA LYS A 84 -12.56 -1.57 26.12
C LYS A 84 -11.75 -1.24 27.36
N SER A 85 -11.36 0.02 27.56
CA SER A 85 -10.52 0.44 28.68
C SER A 85 -11.32 0.88 29.91
N GLU A 86 -12.46 1.54 29.75
CA GLU A 86 -13.22 2.11 30.87
C GLU A 86 -14.32 1.19 31.40
N ILE A 87 -14.82 0.24 30.60
CA ILE A 87 -15.97 -0.60 30.98
C ILE A 87 -15.58 -2.08 31.18
N GLU A 88 -14.30 -2.45 31.10
CA GLU A 88 -13.83 -3.86 31.13
C GLU A 88 -14.66 -4.80 30.22
N ILE A 89 -15.27 -4.24 29.15
CA ILE A 89 -15.94 -5.03 28.13
C ILE A 89 -14.82 -5.62 27.28
N GLY A 90 -14.19 -6.66 27.81
CA GLY A 90 -13.32 -7.54 27.07
C GLY A 90 -14.05 -8.04 25.81
N PRO A 91 -13.32 -8.50 24.79
CA PRO A 91 -13.95 -9.01 23.58
C PRO A 91 -14.98 -10.09 23.94
N VAL A 92 -16.27 -9.83 23.66
CA VAL A 92 -17.31 -10.84 23.81
C VAL A 92 -17.18 -11.77 22.60
N TYR A 93 -16.51 -12.91 22.82
CA TYR A 93 -16.29 -13.94 21.81
C TYR A 93 -17.60 -14.63 21.43
N HIS A 94 -18.32 -14.08 20.44
CA HIS A 94 -19.51 -14.73 19.90
C HIS A 94 -19.18 -15.85 18.89
N ARG A 95 -17.89 -16.10 18.59
CA ARG A 95 -17.44 -17.15 17.66
C ARG A 95 -16.08 -17.73 18.04
N LEU A 96 -15.87 -19.01 17.67
CA LEU A 96 -14.61 -19.74 17.83
C LEU A 96 -13.45 -19.13 17.00
N PRO A 97 -12.19 -19.30 17.43
CA PRO A 97 -11.04 -18.45 17.04
C PRO A 97 -10.50 -18.60 15.61
N GLU A 98 -11.14 -19.35 14.72
CA GLU A 98 -10.50 -19.78 13.47
C GLU A 98 -10.40 -18.74 12.34
N ARG A 99 -10.92 -17.52 12.51
CA ARG A 99 -10.93 -16.51 11.42
C ARG A 99 -10.22 -15.18 11.67
N ILE A 100 -9.47 -15.02 12.75
CA ILE A 100 -8.63 -13.82 12.94
C ILE A 100 -7.21 -14.12 12.46
N ARG A 101 -7.07 -14.34 11.16
CA ARG A 101 -5.81 -14.16 10.42
C ARG A 101 -6.05 -13.12 9.34
N ALA A 102 -6.24 -11.89 9.75
CA ALA A 102 -6.02 -10.74 8.89
C ALA A 102 -5.56 -9.63 9.82
N HIS A 103 -4.46 -8.96 9.44
CA HIS A 103 -3.78 -7.89 10.16
C HIS A 103 -2.67 -8.35 11.13
N ALA A 104 -1.56 -8.79 10.53
CA ALA A 104 -0.23 -8.33 10.94
C ALA A 104 0.20 -7.22 9.98
#